data_AF-A0A534SSC9-F1
#
_entry.id   AF-A0A534SSC9-F1
#
_cell.length_a   1.000
_cell.length_b   1.000
_cell.length_c   1.000
_cell.angle_alpha   90.00
_cell.angle_beta   90.00
_cell.angle_gamma   90.00
#
_symmetry.space_group_name_H-M   'P 1'
#
loop_
_entity.id
_entity.type
_entity.pdbx_description
1 polymer ?
#
loop_
_entity_poly.entity_id
_entity_poly.type
_entity_poly.pdbx_seq_one_letter_code
_entity_poly.pdbx_strand_id
1 'polypeptide(L)' 'MGEVIAFEELVRMRRRRVALAVHARCRLILAASVAAARDELVTAPARERLVRLARLRKLEELQEYASALG' A
#
# COMPACT_ATOMS: atom_id res chain seq x y z
N MET A 1 30.69 -9.35 -24.07
CA MET A 1 30.73 -8.55 -22.81
C MET A 1 29.74 -7.39 -22.84
N GLY A 2 29.77 -6.49 -23.83
CA GLY A 2 28.83 -5.33 -23.88
C GLY A 2 27.34 -5.67 -23.98
N GLU A 3 26.97 -6.71 -24.73
CA GLU A 3 25.56 -7.13 -24.87
C GLU A 3 24.96 -7.72 -23.58
N VAL A 4 25.78 -8.41 -22.77
CA VAL A 4 25.35 -9.01 -21.50
C VAL A 4 25.08 -7.91 -20.46
N ILE A 5 25.93 -6.88 -20.41
CA ILE A 5 25.75 -5.72 -19.51
C ILE A 5 24.46 -4.97 -19.88
N ALA A 6 24.22 -4.74 -21.17
CA ALA A 6 23.00 -4.06 -21.64
C ALA A 6 21.72 -4.86 -21.31
N PHE A 7 21.76 -6.20 -21.41
CA PHE A 7 20.64 -7.05 -21.03
C PHE A 7 20.36 -7.00 -19.51
N GLU A 8 21.40 -7.05 -18.67
CA GLU A 8 21.25 -6.94 -17.21
C GLU A 8 20.64 -5.60 -16.79
N GLU A 9 21.08 -4.50 -17.40
CA GLU A 9 20.51 -3.17 -17.15
C GLU A 9 19.03 -3.10 -17.55
N LEU A 10 18.67 -3.68 -18.69
CA LEU A 10 17.28 -3.73 -19.15
C LEU A 10 16.39 -4.55 -18.20
N VAL A 11 16.88 -5.69 -17.72
CA VAL A 11 16.19 -6.51 -16.71
C VAL A 11 16.04 -5.74 -15.39
N ARG A 12 17.09 -5.05 -14.93
CA ARG A 12 17.05 -4.23 -13.70
C ARG A 12 16.04 -3.09 -13.83
N MET A 13 16.02 -2.38 -14.96
CA MET A 13 15.03 -1.33 -15.24
C MET A 13 13.61 -1.88 -15.24
N ARG A 14 13.37 -3.04 -15.88
CA ARG A 14 12.07 -3.69 -15.90
C ARG A 14 11.62 -4.08 -14.49
N ARG A 15 12.49 -4.71 -13.70
CA ARG A 15 12.19 -5.08 -12.30
C ARG A 15 11.84 -3.85 -11.46
N ARG A 16 12.59 -2.75 -11.62
CA ARG A 16 12.30 -1.50 -10.92
C ARG A 16 10.93 -0.94 -11.31
N ARG A 17 10.58 -0.91 -12.60
CA ARG A 17 9.25 -0.45 -13.06
C ARG A 17 8.12 -1.31 -12.49
N VAL A 18 8.29 -2.64 -12.49
CA VAL A 18 7.31 -3.55 -11.91
C VAL A 18 7.17 -3.32 -10.41
N ALA A 19 8.26 -3.20 -9.67
CA ALA A 19 8.23 -2.91 -8.24
C ALA A 19 7.51 -1.59 -7.93
N LEU A 20 7.78 -0.53 -8.69
CA LEU A 20 7.09 0.76 -8.56
C LEU A 20 5.58 0.64 -8.86
N ALA A 21 5.21 -0.08 -9.92
CA ALA A 21 3.81 -0.28 -10.27
C ALA A 21 3.06 -1.10 -9.19
N VAL A 22 3.71 -2.14 -8.66
CA VAL A 22 3.18 -2.94 -7.54
C VAL A 22 3.03 -2.07 -6.29
N HIS A 23 4.05 -1.27 -5.95
CA HIS A 23 3.99 -0.36 -4.80
C HIS A 23 2.86 0.66 -4.92
N ALA A 24 2.72 1.29 -6.09
CA ALA A 24 1.62 2.21 -6.37
C ALA A 24 0.25 1.53 -6.22
N ARG A 25 0.11 0.29 -6.70
CA ARG A 25 -1.12 -0.48 -6.55
C ARG A 25 -1.41 -0.84 -5.10
N CYS A 26 -0.40 -1.21 -4.31
CA CYS A 26 -0.55 -1.44 -2.87
C CYS A 26 -1.02 -0.17 -2.14
N ARG A 27 -0.48 1.01 -2.48
CA ARG A 27 -0.92 2.29 -1.91
C ARG A 27 -2.39 2.57 -2.21
N LEU A 28 -2.86 2.29 -3.43
CA LEU A 28 -4.27 2.44 -3.80
C LEU A 28 -5.17 1.50 -2.98
N ILE A 29 -4.77 0.24 -2.82
CA ILE A 29 -5.53 -0.74 -2.02
C ILE A 29 -5.60 -0.31 -0.55
N LEU A 30 -4.49 0.16 0.02
CA LEU A 30 -4.45 0.66 1.40
C LEU A 30 -5.34 1.89 1.57
N ALA A 31 -5.28 2.86 0.66
CA ALA A 31 -6.13 4.05 0.71
C ALA A 31 -7.63 3.69 0.65
N ALA A 32 -8.01 2.77 -0.26
CA ALA A 32 -9.38 2.28 -0.34
C ALA A 32 -9.81 1.54 0.95
N SER A 33 -8.90 0.77 1.56
CA SER A 33 -9.17 0.05 2.80
C SER A 33 -9.36 0.99 3.99
N VAL A 34 -8.58 2.07 4.07
CA VAL A 34 -8.75 3.12 5.09
C VAL A 34 -10.10 3.83 4.92
N ALA A 35 -10.46 4.19 3.68
CA ALA A 35 -11.76 4.82 3.40
C ALA A 35 -12.92 3.90 3.84
N ALA A 36 -12.90 2.64 3.43
CA ALA A 36 -13.91 1.66 3.84
C ALA A 36 -13.97 1.47 5.36
N ALA A 37 -12.81 1.41 6.04
CA ALA A 37 -12.76 1.26 7.50
C ALA A 37 -13.31 2.49 8.25
N ARG A 38 -13.17 3.70 7.68
CA ARG A 38 -13.81 4.91 8.23
C ARG A 38 -15.32 4.83 8.12
N ASP A 39 -15.85 4.45 6.96
CA ASP A 39 -17.29 4.28 6.75
C ASP A 39 -17.86 3.21 7.70
N GLU A 40 -17.17 2.06 7.80
CA GLU A 40 -17.53 0.99 8.73
C GLU A 40 -17.59 1.46 10.20
N LEU A 41 -16.65 2.32 10.62
CA LEU A 41 -16.60 2.84 11.98
C LEU A 41 -17.77 3.77 12.28
N VAL A 42 -18.20 4.58 11.31
CA VAL A 42 -19.35 5.48 11.43
C VAL A 42 -20.62 4.67 11.72
N THR A 43 -20.84 3.57 10.99
CA THR A 43 -22.02 2.72 11.12
C THR A 43 -21.91 1.66 12.22
N ALA A 44 -20.78 1.57 12.91
CA ALA A 44 -20.51 0.49 13.85
C ALA A 44 -21.36 0.56 15.14
N PRO A 45 -21.89 -0.59 15.62
CA PRO A 45 -22.45 -0.70 16.96
C PRO A 45 -21.43 -0.31 18.04
N ALA A 46 -21.90 0.31 19.14
CA ALA A 46 -21.02 0.81 20.21
C ALA A 46 -20.05 -0.25 20.76
N ARG A 47 -20.50 -1.50 20.89
CA ARG A 47 -19.70 -2.64 21.36
C ARG A 47 -18.51 -3.00 20.45
N GLU A 48 -18.58 -2.67 19.16
CA GLU A 48 -17.55 -2.99 18.15
C GLU A 48 -16.65 -1.79 17.83
N ARG A 49 -17.03 -0.57 18.24
CA ARG A 49 -16.33 0.67 17.86
C ARG A 49 -14.86 0.67 18.24
N LEU A 50 -14.50 0.17 19.42
CA LEU A 50 -13.10 0.15 19.86
C LEU A 50 -12.23 -0.76 18.98
N VAL A 51 -12.73 -1.95 18.65
CA VAL A 51 -12.02 -2.90 17.78
C VAL A 51 -11.86 -2.31 16.38
N ARG A 52 -12.91 -1.71 15.83
CA ARG A 52 -12.88 -1.07 14.51
C ARG A 52 -11.97 0.16 14.48
N LEU A 53 -11.96 0.97 15.54
CA LEU A 53 -11.04 2.10 15.67
C LEU A 53 -9.58 1.64 15.71
N ALA A 54 -9.27 0.58 16.45
CA ALA A 54 -7.93 0.00 16.47
C ALA A 54 -7.50 -0.52 15.09
N ARG A 55 -8.41 -1.21 14.37
CA ARG A 55 -8.19 -1.65 12.99
C ARG A 55 -7.94 -0.47 12.05
N LEU A 56 -8.74 0.59 12.15
CA LEU A 56 -8.57 1.80 11.34
C LEU A 56 -7.19 2.44 11.58
N ARG A 57 -6.79 2.62 12.84
CA ARG A 57 -5.46 3.15 13.18
C ARG A 57 -4.34 2.33 12.56
N LYS A 58 -4.45 1.00 12.61
CA LYS A 58 -3.44 0.11 11.99
C LYS A 58 -3.36 0.28 10.47
N LEU A 59 -4.50 0.48 9.81
CA LEU A 59 -4.54 0.74 8.36
C LEU A 59 -3.94 2.11 8.03
N GLU A 60 -4.19 3.13 8.86
CA GLU A 60 -3.61 4.47 8.71
C GLU A 60 -2.08 4.43 8.87
N GLU A 61 -1.56 3.72 9.88
CA GLU A 61 -0.10 3.51 10.03
C GLU A 61 0.52 2.83 8.80
N LEU A 62 -0.13 1.81 8.26
CA LEU A 62 0.35 1.11 7.06
C LEU A 62 0.32 2.02 5.83
N GLN A 63 -0.70 2.87 5.70
CA GLN A 63 -0.82 3.83 4.61
C GLN A 63 0.26 4.91 4.69
N GLU A 64 0.55 5.40 5.90
CA GLU A 64 1.63 6.36 6.15
C GLU A 64 2.99 5.74 5.79
N TYR A 65 3.28 4.54 6.30
CA TYR A 65 4.50 3.81 5.96
C TYR A 65 4.67 3.60 4.45
N ALA A 66 3.61 3.14 3.77
CA ALA A 66 3.64 2.93 2.33
C ALA A 66 3.82 4.23 1.53
N SER A 67 3.36 5.37 2.08
CA SER A 67 3.51 6.68 1.47
C SER A 67 4.90 7.29 1.70
N ALA A 68 5.53 7.02 2.85
CA ALA A 68 6.90 7.47 3.16
C ALA A 68 7.98 6.75 2.32
N LEU A 69 7.70 5.53 1.86
CA LEU A 69 8.58 4.75 0.98
C LEU A 69 8.45 5.10 -0.51
N GLY A 70 7.56 6.04 -0.87
CA GLY A 70 7.23 6.41 -2.24
C GLY A 70 8.10 7.52 -2.82
#